data_AF-L9VJ64-F1
#
_entry.id   AF-L9VJ64-F1
#
_cell.length_a   1.000
_cell.length_b   1.000
_cell.length_c   1.000
_cell.angle_alpha   90.00
_cell.angle_beta   90.00
_cell.angle_gamma   90.00
#
_symmetry.space_group_name_H-M   'P 1'
#
loop_
_entity.id
_entity.type
_entity.pdbx_description
1 polymer ?
#
loop_
_entity_poly.entity_id
_entity_poly.type
_entity_poly.pdbx_seq_one_letter_code
_entity_poly.pdbx_strand_id
1 'polypeptide(L)'
;MNEMNAFNLEPTQSREKVVNWVFTRSVLIFVFAFYGALFARDLLGPFSSGFVVAFVVIIATRFWCQILFRGIDAYLEGKGV
;
A
#
# COMPACT_ATOMS: atom_id res chain seq x y z
N MET A 1 -0.50 -15.02 -20.48
CA MET A 1 -1.28 -14.78 -19.25
C MET A 1 -0.81 -13.45 -18.69
N ASN A 2 -1.60 -12.39 -18.83
CA ASN A 2 -1.27 -11.10 -18.23
C ASN A 2 -1.37 -11.27 -16.72
N GLU A 3 -0.24 -11.27 -16.04
CA GLU A 3 -0.20 -11.15 -14.59
C GLU A 3 -0.92 -9.85 -14.23
N MET A 4 -2.11 -9.95 -13.63
CA MET A 4 -2.74 -8.83 -12.93
C MET A 4 -1.84 -8.48 -11.75
N ASN A 5 -0.83 -7.67 -12.03
CA ASN A 5 0.09 -7.19 -11.02
C ASN A 5 -0.73 -6.27 -10.10
N ALA A 6 -0.95 -6.66 -8.84
CA ALA A 6 -1.83 -5.93 -7.91
C ALA A 6 -1.43 -4.46 -7.70
N PHE A 7 -0.20 -4.12 -8.10
CA PHE A 7 0.39 -2.80 -8.10
C PHE A 7 0.15 -1.99 -9.39
N ASN A 8 -0.27 -2.60 -10.49
CA ASN A 8 -0.55 -1.90 -11.74
C ASN A 8 -2.03 -1.54 -11.83
N LEU A 9 -2.31 -0.26 -12.04
CA LEU A 9 -3.61 0.24 -12.46
C LEU A 9 -3.77 -0.02 -13.96
N GLU A 10 -4.97 -0.40 -14.38
CA GLU A 10 -5.29 -0.40 -15.81
C GLU A 10 -5.33 1.05 -16.33
N PRO A 11 -4.72 1.34 -17.48
CA PRO A 11 -4.55 2.70 -17.99
C PRO A 11 -5.85 3.44 -18.39
N THR A 12 -7.02 2.82 -18.29
CA THR A 12 -8.31 3.36 -18.76
C THR A 12 -9.43 3.35 -17.71
N GLN A 13 -9.09 3.42 -16.42
CA GLN A 13 -10.09 3.45 -15.35
C GLN A 13 -10.64 4.86 -15.08
N SER A 14 -11.93 4.97 -14.75
CA SER A 14 -12.55 6.24 -14.34
C SER A 14 -11.90 6.76 -13.06
N ARG A 15 -11.87 8.09 -12.87
CA ARG A 15 -11.26 8.74 -11.69
C ARG A 15 -11.74 8.15 -10.35
N GLU A 16 -13.03 7.85 -10.24
CA GLU A 16 -13.61 7.22 -9.05
C GLU A 16 -13.02 5.83 -8.78
N LYS A 17 -12.78 5.04 -9.84
CA LYS A 17 -12.12 3.72 -9.71
C LYS A 17 -10.67 3.87 -9.27
N VAL A 18 -9.94 4.87 -9.78
CA VAL A 18 -8.56 5.16 -9.35
C VAL A 18 -8.52 5.54 -7.87
N VAL A 19 -9.39 6.44 -7.43
CA VAL A 19 -9.48 6.84 -6.02
C VAL A 19 -9.83 5.66 -5.13
N ASN A 20 -10.83 4.85 -5.51
CA ASN A 20 -11.22 3.67 -4.76
C ASN A 20 -10.10 2.61 -4.72
N TRP A 21 -9.36 2.47 -5.81
CA TRP A 21 -8.19 1.60 -5.91
C TRP A 21 -7.09 2.00 -4.92
N VAL A 22 -6.76 3.30 -4.86
CA VAL A 22 -5.75 3.87 -3.94
C VAL A 22 -6.22 3.72 -2.50
N PHE A 23 -7.48 4.06 -2.23
CA PHE A 23 -8.08 3.97 -0.90
C PHE A 23 -8.06 2.53 -0.37
N THR A 24 -8.61 1.59 -1.15
CA THR A 24 -8.67 0.17 -0.77
C THR A 24 -7.29 -0.39 -0.44
N ARG A 25 -6.28 -0.08 -1.27
CA ARG A 25 -4.92 -0.57 -1.06
C ARG A 25 -4.21 0.11 0.11
N SER A 26 -4.46 1.40 0.34
CA SER A 26 -3.96 2.10 1.52
C SER A 26 -4.51 1.48 2.81
N VAL A 27 -5.81 1.15 2.82
CA VAL A 27 -6.44 0.46 3.95
C VAL A 27 -5.85 -0.93 4.16
N LEU A 28 -5.66 -1.72 3.09
CA LEU A 28 -5.04 -3.04 3.20
C LEU A 28 -3.61 -2.97 3.73
N ILE A 29 -2.77 -2.07 3.22
CA ILE A 29 -1.42 -1.85 3.74
C ILE A 29 -1.46 -1.49 5.22
N PHE A 30 -2.34 -0.57 5.60
CA PHE A 30 -2.48 -0.17 7.01
C PHE A 30 -2.87 -1.35 7.90
N VAL A 31 -3.91 -2.11 7.52
CA VAL A 31 -4.37 -3.27 8.29
C VAL A 31 -3.28 -4.33 8.42
N PHE A 32 -2.60 -4.69 7.32
CA PHE A 32 -1.53 -5.70 7.35
C PHE A 32 -0.31 -5.22 8.12
N ALA A 33 0.09 -3.96 7.96
CA ALA A 33 1.22 -3.40 8.70
C ALA A 33 0.91 -3.32 10.20
N PHE A 34 -0.30 -2.88 10.57
CA PHE A 34 -0.72 -2.76 11.96
C PHE A 34 -0.81 -4.11 12.64
N TYR A 35 -1.52 -5.07 12.04
CA TYR A 35 -1.59 -6.44 12.57
C TYR A 35 -0.23 -7.12 12.60
N GLY A 36 0.58 -6.96 11.54
CA GLY A 36 1.92 -7.51 11.48
C GLY A 36 2.83 -6.96 12.58
N ALA A 37 2.74 -5.66 12.88
CA ALA A 37 3.49 -5.02 13.96
C ALA A 37 3.07 -5.53 15.35
N LEU A 38 1.76 -5.68 15.59
CA LEU A 38 1.25 -6.27 16.85
C LEU A 38 1.72 -7.72 17.01
N PHE A 39 1.55 -8.53 15.97
CA PHE A 39 1.96 -9.93 15.99
C PHE A 39 3.47 -10.09 16.22
N ALA A 40 4.29 -9.26 15.56
CA ALA A 40 5.73 -9.27 15.76
C ALA A 40 6.14 -8.91 17.20
N ARG A 41 5.41 -7.98 17.83
CA ARG A 41 5.63 -7.62 19.24
C ARG A 41 5.33 -8.79 20.17
N ASP A 42 4.25 -9.51 19.93
CA ASP A 42 3.86 -10.67 20.74
C ASP A 42 4.83 -11.84 20.57
N LEU A 43 5.37 -12.04 19.36
CA LEU A 43 6.27 -13.17 19.06
C LEU A 43 7.69 -12.99 19.60
N LEU A 44 8.24 -11.76 19.51
CA LEU A 44 9.65 -11.49 19.79
C LEU A 44 9.88 -10.93 21.20
N GLY A 45 8.83 -10.44 21.86
CA GLY A 45 8.94 -9.78 23.14
C GLY A 45 9.47 -8.34 23.04
N PRO A 46 9.44 -7.59 24.16
CA PRO A 46 9.57 -6.13 24.14
C PRO A 46 10.96 -5.59 23.74
N PHE A 47 12.02 -6.39 23.88
CA PHE A 47 13.40 -5.94 23.64
C PHE A 47 13.82 -5.97 22.16
N SER A 48 13.25 -6.89 21.37
CA SER A 48 13.50 -7.07 19.93
C SER A 48 12.36 -6.53 19.07
N SER A 49 11.19 -6.22 19.66
CA SER A 49 10.03 -5.71 18.94
C SER A 49 10.25 -4.32 18.32
N GLY A 50 11.09 -3.47 18.92
CA GLY A 50 11.29 -2.09 18.44
C GLY A 50 11.84 -2.04 17.02
N PHE A 51 12.87 -2.83 16.73
CA PHE A 51 13.48 -2.91 15.40
C PHE A 51 12.50 -3.49 14.36
N VAL A 52 11.77 -4.55 14.71
CA VAL A 52 10.84 -5.21 13.79
C VAL A 52 9.63 -4.34 13.48
N VAL A 53 9.09 -3.66 14.48
CA VAL A 53 8.01 -2.67 14.26
C VAL A 53 8.49 -1.55 13.36
N ALA A 54 9.68 -0.99 13.60
CA ALA A 54 10.25 0.04 12.73
C ALA A 54 10.44 -0.46 11.29
N PHE A 55 10.92 -1.69 11.12
CA PHE A 55 11.10 -2.31 9.81
C PHE A 55 9.77 -2.49 9.07
N VAL A 56 8.73 -2.99 9.75
CA VAL A 56 7.37 -3.13 9.19
C VAL A 56 6.83 -1.76 8.75
N VAL A 57 6.99 -0.73 9.58
CA VAL A 57 6.54 0.64 9.26
C VAL A 57 7.26 1.20 8.04
N ILE A 58 8.58 1.03 7.94
CA ILE A 58 9.37 1.51 6.80
C ILE A 58 8.92 0.83 5.50
N ILE A 59 8.75 -0.49 5.52
CA ILE A 59 8.30 -1.25 4.35
C ILE A 59 6.86 -0.85 3.95
N ALA A 60 5.94 -0.78 4.92
CA ALA A 60 4.57 -0.37 4.69
C ALA A 60 4.49 1.04 4.08
N THR A 61 5.27 1.98 4.63
CA THR A 61 5.36 3.36 4.12
C THR A 61 5.87 3.39 2.68
N ARG A 62 6.90 2.59 2.36
CA ARG A 62 7.42 2.48 0.98
C ARG A 62 6.33 2.01 0.02
N PHE A 63 5.62 0.94 0.34
CA PHE A 63 4.53 0.44 -0.51
C PHE A 63 3.39 1.45 -0.64
N TRP A 64 3.05 2.12 0.46
CA TRP A 64 2.02 3.15 0.47
C TRP A 64 2.38 4.31 -0.47
N CYS A 65 3.61 4.81 -0.41
CA CYS A 65 4.11 5.84 -1.33
C CYS A 65 4.02 5.39 -2.80
N GLN A 66 4.40 4.13 -3.12
CA GLN A 66 4.30 3.62 -4.49
C GLN A 66 2.86 3.62 -5.01
N ILE A 67 1.90 3.28 -4.15
CA ILE A 67 0.47 3.26 -4.49
C ILE A 67 -0.07 4.69 -4.67
N LEU A 68 0.36 5.62 -3.82
CA LEU A 68 -0.01 7.04 -3.96
C LEU A 68 0.51 7.62 -5.29
N PHE A 69 1.81 7.47 -5.59
CA PHE A 69 2.37 8.01 -6.83
C PHE A 69 1.71 7.41 -8.07
N ARG A 70 1.55 6.07 -8.13
CA ARG A 70 0.85 5.41 -9.25
C ARG A 70 -0.61 5.85 -9.37
N GLY A 71 -1.28 6.07 -8.24
CA GLY A 71 -2.64 6.59 -8.20
C GLY A 71 -2.74 8.02 -8.70
N ILE A 72 -1.79 8.89 -8.33
CA ILE A 72 -1.71 10.27 -8.80
C ILE A 72 -1.44 10.29 -10.31
N ASP A 73 -0.46 9.50 -10.79
CA ASP A 73 -0.13 9.41 -12.21
C ASP A 73 -1.35 8.97 -13.01
N ALA A 74 -2.02 7.88 -12.63
CA ALA A 74 -3.24 7.41 -13.28
C ALA A 74 -4.39 8.43 -13.22
N TYR A 75 -4.52 9.17 -12.11
CA TYR A 75 -5.54 10.21 -11.96
C TYR A 75 -5.28 11.42 -12.86
N LEU A 76 -4.01 11.79 -13.05
CA LEU A 76 -3.57 12.89 -13.92
C LEU A 76 -3.61 12.51 -15.40
N GLU A 77 -3.20 11.29 -15.75
CA GLU A 77 -3.33 10.73 -17.11
C GLU A 77 -4.81 10.66 -17.54
N GLY A 78 -5.72 10.30 -16.62
CA GLY A 78 -7.17 10.40 -16.82
C GLY A 78 -7.73 11.84 -16.85
N LYS A 79 -6.88 12.88 -16.82
CA LYS A 79 -7.24 14.26 -17.19
C LYS A 79 -6.74 14.66 -18.58
N GLY A 80 -5.96 13.81 -19.24
CA GLY A 80 -5.29 14.08 -20.52
C GLY A 80 -5.93 13.44 -21.75
N VAL A 81 -7.11 12.81 -21.61
CA VAL A 81 -7.91 12.27 -22.73
C VAL A 81 -9.31 12.88 -22.69
#